data_AF-A0A946GBC3-F1
#
_entry.id   AF-A0A946GBC3-F1
#
_cell.length_a   1.000
_cell.length_b   1.000
_cell.length_c   1.000
_cell.angle_alpha   90.00
_cell.angle_beta   90.00
_cell.angle_gamma   90.00
#
_symmetry.space_group_name_H-M   'P 1'
#
loop_
_entity.id
_entity.type
_entity.pdbx_description
1 polymer ?
#
loop_
_entity_poly.entity_id
_entity_poly.type
_entity_poly.pdbx_seq_one_letter_code
_entity_poly.pdbx_strand_id
1 'polypeptide(L)' 'LDGEVANVFEMMHKLAQSKRVKQSFVRHAFRFFMGRNELLSDSQTLINAEKAYVDSNGSFKEMLISLLTSDSFLYRK' A
#
# COMPACT_ATOMS: atom_id res chain seq x y z
N LEU A 1 -0.56 16.50 -6.51
CA LEU A 1 0.11 15.91 -7.70
C LEU A 1 0.04 16.86 -8.87
N ASP A 2 -0.44 18.07 -8.62
CA ASP A 2 -0.87 19.04 -9.61
C ASP A 2 0.31 19.92 -10.04
N GLY A 3 0.16 20.53 -11.21
CA GLY A 3 1.19 21.35 -11.83
C GLY A 3 1.99 20.60 -12.88
N GLU A 4 2.78 21.36 -13.62
CA GLU A 4 3.60 20.85 -14.71
C GLU A 4 4.74 19.95 -14.19
N VAL A 5 5.17 19.02 -15.04
CA VAL A 5 6.31 18.14 -14.82
C VAL A 5 7.19 18.19 -16.06
N ALA A 6 8.50 18.36 -15.89
CA ALA A 6 9.43 18.49 -16.99
C ALA A 6 9.68 17.15 -17.70
N ASN A 7 9.58 16.03 -16.97
CA ASN A 7 9.79 14.68 -17.50
C ASN A 7 9.20 13.60 -16.59
N VAL A 8 9.30 12.34 -17.05
CA VAL A 8 8.79 11.16 -16.36
C VAL A 8 9.50 10.93 -15.02
N PHE A 9 10.81 11.20 -14.90
CA PHE A 9 11.51 11.00 -13.63
C PHE A 9 11.01 11.93 -12.53
N GLU A 10 10.80 13.21 -12.85
CA GLU A 10 10.21 14.18 -11.92
C GLU A 10 8.80 13.75 -11.51
N MET A 11 7.98 13.34 -12.47
CA MET A 11 6.65 12.81 -12.20
C MET A 11 6.70 11.61 -11.25
N MET A 12 7.60 10.66 -11.49
CA MET A 12 7.77 9.47 -10.63
C MET A 12 8.20 9.85 -9.21
N HIS A 13 9.08 10.85 -9.05
CA HIS A 13 9.46 11.35 -7.73
C HIS A 13 8.27 11.99 -7.01
N LYS A 14 7.48 12.83 -7.70
CA LYS A 14 6.25 13.42 -7.12
C LYS A 14 5.24 12.35 -6.72
N LEU A 15 5.07 11.31 -7.55
CA LEU A 15 4.18 10.17 -7.24
C LEU A 15 4.67 9.37 -6.03
N ALA A 16 5.97 9.11 -5.93
CA ALA A 16 6.57 8.38 -4.81
C ALA A 16 6.36 9.10 -3.46
N GLN A 17 6.31 10.44 -3.47
CA GLN A 17 6.04 11.25 -2.27
C GLN A 17 4.54 11.39 -1.95
N SER A 18 3.66 10.98 -2.85
CA SER A 18 2.21 11.15 -2.67
C SER A 18 1.63 10.08 -1.73
N LYS A 19 1.06 10.53 -0.61
CA LYS A 19 0.31 9.67 0.31
C LYS A 19 -0.80 8.89 -0.41
N ARG A 20 -1.54 9.55 -1.30
CA ARG A 20 -2.64 8.92 -2.05
C ARG A 20 -2.17 7.81 -2.97
N VAL A 21 -1.03 7.99 -3.65
CA VAL A 21 -0.44 6.97 -4.53
C VAL A 21 0.01 5.77 -3.70
N LYS A 22 0.69 6.02 -2.59
CA LYS A 22 1.10 4.99 -1.63
C LYS A 22 -0.08 4.17 -1.13
N GLN A 23 -1.16 4.83 -0.70
CA GLN A 23 -2.39 4.16 -0.28
C GLN A 23 -3.02 3.35 -1.41
N SER A 24 -3.07 3.90 -2.63
CA SER A 24 -3.58 3.17 -3.79
C SER A 24 -2.78 1.89 -4.08
N PHE A 25 -1.45 1.98 -3.98
CA PHE A 25 -0.53 0.85 -4.13
C PHE A 25 -0.76 -0.23 -3.07
N VAL A 26 -0.77 0.13 -1.79
CA VAL A 26 -1.03 -0.81 -0.67
C VAL A 26 -2.38 -1.49 -0.84
N ARG A 27 -3.42 -0.73 -1.20
CA ARG A 27 -4.78 -1.24 -1.45
C ARG A 27 -4.84 -2.19 -2.65
N HIS A 28 -4.07 -1.91 -3.71
CA HIS A 28 -3.96 -2.82 -4.84
C HIS A 28 -3.29 -4.12 -4.44
N ALA A 29 -2.18 -4.05 -3.69
CA ALA A 29 -1.50 -5.24 -3.17
C ALA A 29 -2.43 -6.06 -2.27
N PHE A 30 -3.16 -5.42 -1.35
CA PHE A 30 -4.19 -6.09 -0.56
C PHE A 30 -5.15 -6.87 -1.47
N ARG A 31 -5.78 -6.23 -2.46
CA ARG A 31 -6.76 -6.90 -3.33
C ARG A 31 -6.16 -8.07 -4.08
N PHE A 32 -4.96 -7.90 -4.61
CA PHE A 32 -4.27 -8.93 -5.37
C PHE A 32 -3.94 -10.16 -4.52
N PHE A 33 -3.33 -9.98 -3.34
CA PHE A 33 -2.87 -11.09 -2.50
C PHE A 33 -3.97 -11.68 -1.60
N MET A 34 -4.95 -10.88 -1.21
CA MET A 34 -6.12 -11.37 -0.45
C MET A 34 -7.17 -12.00 -1.37
N GLY A 35 -7.14 -11.73 -2.68
CA GLY A 35 -8.10 -12.26 -3.65
C GLY A 35 -9.51 -11.70 -3.51
N ARG A 36 -9.68 -10.56 -2.84
CA ARG A 36 -10.98 -9.93 -2.57
C ARG A 36 -10.89 -8.42 -2.42
N ASN A 37 -12.04 -7.74 -2.51
CA ASN A 37 -12.14 -6.33 -2.16
C ASN A 37 -12.00 -6.10 -0.65
N GLU A 38 -11.59 -4.88 -0.31
CA GLU A 38 -11.42 -4.42 1.07
C GLU A 38 -12.78 -4.13 1.72
N LEU A 39 -12.91 -4.50 3.00
CA LEU A 39 -14.01 -4.13 3.87
C LEU A 39 -13.57 -3.07 4.88
N LEU A 40 -14.51 -2.39 5.53
CA LEU A 40 -14.17 -1.43 6.58
C LEU A 40 -13.39 -2.08 7.74
N SER A 41 -13.65 -3.36 8.02
CA SER A 41 -12.92 -4.14 9.03
C SER A 41 -11.44 -4.35 8.69
N ASP A 42 -11.04 -4.21 7.42
CA ASP A 42 -9.64 -4.36 6.99
C ASP A 42 -8.81 -3.10 7.22
N SER A 43 -9.41 -2.01 7.71
CA SER A 43 -8.74 -0.71 7.87
C SER A 43 -7.43 -0.81 8.65
N GLN A 44 -7.41 -1.56 9.77
CA GLN A 44 -6.19 -1.71 10.57
C GLN A 44 -5.10 -2.50 9.84
N THR A 45 -5.48 -3.54 9.08
CA THR A 45 -4.54 -4.29 8.23
C THR A 45 -3.86 -3.38 7.21
N LEU A 46 -4.64 -2.52 6.55
CA LEU A 46 -4.11 -1.59 5.55
C LEU A 46 -3.20 -0.53 6.15
N ILE A 47 -3.56 0.02 7.32
CA ILE A 47 -2.73 0.98 8.06
C ILE A 47 -1.40 0.32 8.46
N ASN A 48 -1.44 -0.91 8.97
CA ASN A 48 -0.24 -1.64 9.38
C ASN A 48 0.67 -1.94 8.18
N ALA A 49 0.09 -2.36 7.05
CA ALA A 49 0.85 -2.61 5.83
C ALA A 49 1.48 -1.33 5.25
N GLU A 50 0.76 -0.20 5.24
CA GLU A 50 1.31 1.10 4.84
C GLU A 50 2.46 1.51 5.76
N LYS A 51 2.30 1.31 7.08
CA LYS A 51 3.36 1.61 8.06
C LYS A 51 4.59 0.73 7.87
N ALA A 52 4.41 -0.59 7.73
CA ALA A 52 5.50 -1.52 7.44
C ALA A 52 6.26 -1.14 6.16
N TYR A 53 5.54 -0.71 5.12
CA TYR A 53 6.15 -0.22 3.88
C TYR A 53 6.99 1.04 4.10
N VAL A 54 6.51 2.02 4.87
CA VAL A 54 7.23 3.29 5.11
C VAL A 54 8.43 3.10 6.04
N ASP A 55 8.24 2.40 7.17
CA ASP A 55 9.28 2.21 8.18
C ASP A 55 10.45 1.37 7.65
N SER A 56 10.21 0.54 6.63
CA SER A 56 11.21 -0.27 5.93
C SER A 56 11.82 0.43 4.70
N ASN A 57 11.66 1.75 4.57
CA ASN A 57 12.16 2.53 3.43
C ASN A 57 11.62 2.05 2.06
N GLY A 58 10.34 1.67 2.02
CA GLY A 58 9.66 1.25 0.80
C GLY A 58 9.82 -0.24 0.47
N SER A 59 10.11 -1.11 1.44
CA SER A 59 10.23 -2.54 1.17
C SER A 59 8.87 -3.17 0.86
N PHE A 60 8.69 -3.57 -0.39
CA PHE A 60 7.51 -4.33 -0.82
C PHE A 60 7.38 -5.66 -0.04
N LYS A 61 8.49 -6.31 0.27
CA LYS A 61 8.52 -7.57 1.03
C LYS A 61 7.94 -7.38 2.43
N GLU A 62 8.35 -6.33 3.15
CA GLU A 62 7.86 -6.07 4.51
C GLU A 62 6.37 -5.74 4.52
N MET A 63 5.90 -4.98 3.52
CA MET A 63 4.48 -4.73 3.33
C MET A 63 3.70 -6.04 3.11
N LEU A 64 4.22 -6.94 2.26
CA LEU A 64 3.58 -8.23 2.02
C LEU A 64 3.56 -9.11 3.27
N ILE A 65 4.66 -9.17 4.03
CA ILE A 65 4.68 -9.89 5.30
C ILE A 65 3.58 -9.35 6.21
N SER A 66 3.50 -8.02 6.39
CA SER A 66 2.45 -7.41 7.21
C SER A 66 1.03 -7.72 6.74
N LEU A 67 0.80 -7.87 5.43
CA LEU A 67 -0.51 -8.26 4.88
C LEU A 67 -0.81 -9.73 5.13
N LEU A 68 0.15 -10.62 4.88
CA LEU A 68 -0.03 -12.08 4.92
C LEU A 68 -0.02 -12.64 6.35
N THR A 69 0.41 -11.85 7.34
CA THR A 69 0.33 -12.20 8.76
C THR A 69 -0.79 -11.46 9.50
N SER A 70 -1.65 -10.71 8.80
CA SER A 70 -2.71 -9.94 9.43
C SER A 70 -3.96 -10.78 9.71
N ASP A 71 -4.81 -10.31 10.63
CA ASP A 71 -6.11 -10.92 10.91
C ASP A 71 -6.99 -11.01 9.65
N SER A 72 -6.93 -10.01 8.77
CA SER A 72 -7.65 -10.02 7.49
C SER A 72 -7.25 -11.18 6.57
N PHE A 73 -6.01 -11.67 6.70
CA PHE A 73 -5.52 -12.84 5.96
C PHE A 73 -5.79 -14.14 6.73
N LEU A 74 -5.48 -14.17 8.03
CA LEU A 74 -5.57 -15.38 8.84
C LEU A 74 -7.02 -15.84 9.03
N TYR A 75 -7.93 -14.90 9.26
CA TYR A 75 -9.35 -15.18 9.47
C TYR A 75 -10.17 -14.92 8.20
N ARG A 76 -9.62 -15.28 7.02
CA ARG A 76 -10.38 -15.25 5.75
C ARG A 76 -11.74 -15.94 5.96
N LYS A 77 -12.79 -15.13 5.95
CA LYS A 77 -14.16 -15.58 5.72
C LYS A 77 -14.43 -15.65 4.23
#